data_AF-A0A5A7RPL5-F1
#
_entry.id   AF-A0A5A7RPL5-F1
#
_cell.length_a   1.000
_cell.length_b   1.000
_cell.length_c   1.000
_cell.angle_alpha   90.00
_cell.angle_beta   90.00
_cell.angle_gamma   90.00
#
_symmetry.space_group_name_H-M   'P 1'
#
loop_
_entity.id
_entity.type
_entity.pdbx_description
1 polymer ?
#
loop_
_entity_poly.entity_id
_entity_poly.type
_entity_poly.pdbx_seq_one_letter_code
_entity_poly.pdbx_strand_id
1 'polypeptide(L)'
;MDMIWESRFVRGIWNVAKFANDEKELFKAYDGIIKIYEGCNLYNDFYERTKEIMQPAHANSIFFSRKISKIVDFVLNGIGKKKVKLWCYQQAILIAAGIKAMHSQWNEKRKAYVAKEKFEFRFYVGRKERSHVELVIYQWKGKKTKISMDTHLEDKPFEWKGGARYLNSVVETIKAKV
;
A
#
# COMPACT_ATOMS: atom_id res chain seq x y z
N MET A 1 9.38 -17.67 16.48
CA MET A 1 9.30 -16.23 16.82
C MET A 1 8.21 -15.63 15.95
N ASP A 2 7.19 -15.01 16.55
CA ASP A 2 6.19 -14.25 15.79
C ASP A 2 6.92 -13.10 15.06
N MET A 3 6.72 -12.98 13.75
CA MET A 3 7.41 -11.98 12.95
C MET A 3 6.55 -10.73 12.84
N ILE A 4 7.09 -9.61 13.34
CA ILE A 4 6.42 -8.31 13.37
C ILE A 4 6.60 -7.68 11.99
N TRP A 5 5.53 -7.07 11.47
CA TRP A 5 5.59 -6.22 10.30
C TRP A 5 6.56 -5.06 10.55
N GLU A 6 7.68 -5.04 9.84
CA GLU A 6 8.56 -3.87 9.91
C GLU A 6 8.04 -2.82 8.94
N SER A 7 7.85 -1.61 9.45
CA SER A 7 7.47 -0.47 8.64
C SER A 7 8.26 0.74 9.06
N ARG A 8 8.98 1.32 8.11
CA ARG A 8 9.82 2.49 8.36
C ARG A 8 9.28 3.68 7.61
N PHE A 9 9.16 4.79 8.32
CA PHE A 9 8.86 6.08 7.72
C PHE A 9 10.16 6.76 7.32
N VAL A 10 10.31 7.05 6.03
CA VAL A 10 11.53 7.69 5.52
C VAL A 10 11.19 9.09 5.05
N ARG A 11 11.13 10.02 6.03
CA ARG A 11 10.96 11.49 5.89
C ARG A 11 9.59 11.94 5.34
N GLY A 12 9.23 13.20 5.62
CA GLY A 12 8.00 13.85 5.15
C GLY A 12 7.18 14.49 6.28
N ILE A 13 6.07 15.15 5.93
CA ILE A 13 5.19 15.86 6.89
C ILE A 13 4.19 14.89 7.57
N TRP A 14 3.93 13.72 6.97
CA TRP A 14 2.88 12.80 7.42
C TRP A 14 3.42 11.38 7.55
N ASN A 15 3.34 10.80 8.75
CA ASN A 15 3.76 9.42 8.99
C ASN A 15 2.72 8.43 8.42
N VAL A 16 2.74 8.23 7.10
CA VAL A 16 1.86 7.28 6.38
C VAL A 16 2.02 5.87 6.92
N ALA A 17 3.25 5.50 7.29
CA ALA A 17 3.53 4.21 7.90
C ALA A 17 2.69 3.99 9.18
N LYS A 18 2.50 5.00 10.03
CA LYS A 18 1.64 4.87 11.22
C LYS A 18 0.23 4.40 10.87
N PHE A 19 -0.36 4.97 9.82
CA PHE A 19 -1.72 4.62 9.40
C PHE A 19 -1.79 3.24 8.75
N ALA A 20 -0.79 2.88 7.94
CA ALA A 20 -0.69 1.54 7.36
C ALA A 20 -0.41 0.44 8.41
N ASN A 21 0.06 0.79 9.62
CA ASN A 21 0.33 -0.13 10.74
C ASN A 21 -0.70 -0.06 11.86
N ASP A 22 -1.83 0.62 11.66
CA ASP A 22 -2.86 0.66 12.68
C ASP A 22 -3.60 -0.70 12.76
N GLU A 23 -3.19 -1.54 13.72
CA GLU A 23 -3.73 -2.88 13.92
C GLU A 23 -5.24 -2.88 14.21
N LYS A 24 -5.74 -1.86 14.92
CA LYS A 24 -7.16 -1.75 15.23
C LYS A 24 -7.97 -1.44 13.97
N GLU A 25 -7.45 -0.56 13.13
CA GLU A 25 -8.08 -0.27 11.84
C GLU A 25 -7.97 -1.43 10.85
N LEU A 26 -6.86 -2.18 10.86
CA LEU A 26 -6.71 -3.41 10.08
C LEU A 26 -7.75 -4.46 10.50
N PHE A 27 -7.91 -4.68 11.81
CA PHE A 27 -8.90 -5.62 12.35
C PHE A 27 -10.33 -5.28 11.91
N LYS A 28 -10.73 -4.01 12.05
CA LYS A 28 -12.07 -3.54 11.62
C LYS A 28 -12.32 -3.72 10.12
N ALA A 29 -11.28 -3.59 9.32
CA ALA A 29 -11.38 -3.59 7.87
C ALA A 29 -11.07 -4.97 7.24
N TYR A 30 -10.73 -5.97 8.06
CA TYR A 30 -10.09 -7.21 7.60
C TYR A 30 -10.88 -7.91 6.49
N ASP A 31 -12.16 -8.22 6.73
CA ASP A 31 -13.01 -8.92 5.76
C ASP A 31 -13.17 -8.12 4.46
N GLY A 32 -13.26 -6.79 4.57
CA GLY A 32 -13.31 -5.91 3.41
C GLY A 32 -12.02 -5.93 2.60
N ILE A 33 -10.87 -6.00 3.26
CA ILE A 33 -9.56 -6.12 2.60
C ILE A 33 -9.42 -7.46 1.90
N ILE A 34 -9.82 -8.56 2.57
CA ILE A 34 -9.82 -9.91 1.97
C ILE A 34 -10.68 -9.91 0.71
N LYS A 35 -11.87 -9.30 0.74
CA LYS A 35 -12.73 -9.18 -0.43
C LYS A 35 -12.11 -8.35 -1.57
N ILE A 36 -11.39 -7.27 -1.24
CA ILE A 36 -10.72 -6.43 -2.26
C ILE A 36 -9.59 -7.18 -2.95
N TYR A 37 -8.78 -7.91 -2.18
CA TYR A 37 -7.54 -8.55 -2.64
C TYR A 37 -7.62 -10.08 -2.74
N GLU A 38 -8.84 -10.62 -2.89
CA GLU A 38 -9.03 -12.05 -3.09
C GLU A 38 -8.21 -12.53 -4.30
N GLY A 39 -7.43 -13.60 -4.08
CA GLY A 39 -6.53 -14.19 -5.06
C GLY A 39 -5.14 -13.54 -5.17
N CYS A 40 -4.89 -12.38 -4.54
CA CYS A 40 -3.58 -11.72 -4.57
C CYS A 40 -2.56 -12.45 -3.68
N ASN A 41 -1.40 -12.79 -4.24
CA ASN A 41 -0.34 -13.58 -3.57
C ASN A 41 1.07 -13.01 -3.77
N LEU A 42 1.27 -12.26 -4.85
CA LEU A 42 2.50 -11.57 -5.22
C LEU A 42 2.31 -10.07 -5.06
N TYR A 43 3.40 -9.35 -4.83
CA TYR A 43 3.38 -7.90 -4.67
C TYR A 43 2.72 -7.17 -5.86
N ASN A 44 2.88 -7.70 -7.08
CA ASN A 44 2.24 -7.17 -8.28
C ASN A 44 0.72 -7.32 -8.30
N ASP A 45 0.20 -8.41 -7.76
CA ASP A 45 -1.24 -8.64 -7.74
C ASP A 45 -1.94 -7.53 -6.95
N PHE A 46 -1.34 -7.10 -5.83
CA PHE A 46 -1.87 -5.99 -5.02
C PHE A 46 -1.80 -4.66 -5.76
N TYR A 47 -0.71 -4.41 -6.49
CA TYR A 47 -0.54 -3.20 -7.28
C TYR A 47 -1.57 -3.12 -8.41
N GLU A 48 -1.66 -4.15 -9.24
CA GLU A 48 -2.60 -4.21 -10.37
C GLU A 48 -4.05 -4.21 -9.90
N ARG A 49 -4.39 -4.96 -8.85
CA ARG A 49 -5.75 -4.92 -8.28
C ARG A 49 -6.13 -3.52 -7.79
N THR A 50 -5.18 -2.80 -7.17
CA THR A 50 -5.42 -1.41 -6.74
C THR A 50 -5.65 -0.50 -7.95
N LYS A 51 -4.87 -0.68 -9.03
CA LYS A 51 -5.03 0.06 -10.28
C LYS A 51 -6.38 -0.21 -10.95
N GLU A 52 -6.82 -1.46 -11.00
CA GLU A 52 -8.12 -1.86 -11.59
C GLU A 52 -9.32 -1.23 -10.86
N ILE A 53 -9.20 -1.04 -9.54
CA ILE A 53 -10.24 -0.41 -8.72
C ILE A 53 -10.34 1.11 -8.99
N MET A 54 -9.22 1.73 -9.35
CA MET A 54 -9.11 3.17 -9.53
C MET A 54 -9.82 3.64 -10.80
N GLN A 55 -10.25 4.90 -10.77
CA GLN A 55 -11.01 5.56 -11.82
C GLN A 55 -10.31 6.80 -12.37
N PRO A 56 -10.69 7.24 -13.59
CA PRO A 56 -10.23 8.51 -14.16
C PRO A 56 -10.68 9.73 -13.35
N ALA A 57 -10.14 10.90 -13.73
CA ALA A 57 -9.99 12.12 -12.93
C ALA A 57 -11.25 12.68 -12.21
N HIS A 58 -12.47 12.29 -12.60
CA HIS A 58 -13.75 12.83 -12.08
C HIS A 58 -14.46 11.95 -11.05
N ALA A 59 -13.86 10.85 -10.60
CA ALA A 59 -14.44 10.00 -9.56
C ALA A 59 -14.43 10.66 -8.17
N ASN A 60 -15.35 10.20 -7.31
CA ASN A 60 -15.42 10.64 -5.92
C ASN A 60 -14.11 10.32 -5.19
N SER A 61 -13.74 11.17 -4.23
CA SER A 61 -12.56 10.97 -3.38
C SER A 61 -12.94 11.19 -1.93
N ILE A 62 -12.41 10.35 -1.04
CA ILE A 62 -12.46 10.57 0.40
C ILE A 62 -11.34 11.51 0.81
N PHE A 63 -11.65 12.80 0.86
CA PHE A 63 -10.67 13.83 1.24
C PHE A 63 -10.10 13.56 2.65
N PHE A 64 -8.78 13.60 2.76
CA PHE A 64 -7.99 13.59 4.01
C PHE A 64 -8.12 12.36 4.92
N SER A 65 -8.97 11.39 4.62
CA SER A 65 -9.08 10.17 5.43
C SER A 65 -7.85 9.28 5.23
N ARG A 66 -7.31 8.77 6.36
CA ARG A 66 -6.16 7.85 6.40
C ARG A 66 -6.47 6.55 7.15
N LYS A 67 -7.70 6.41 7.62
CA LYS A 67 -8.15 5.22 8.35
C LYS A 67 -8.36 4.08 7.35
N ILE A 68 -7.76 2.93 7.62
CA ILE A 68 -7.86 1.75 6.74
C ILE A 68 -9.33 1.40 6.51
N SER A 69 -10.14 1.33 7.58
CA SER A 69 -11.58 1.04 7.49
C SER A 69 -12.31 1.98 6.53
N LYS A 70 -12.08 3.30 6.64
CA LYS A 70 -12.71 4.29 5.79
C LYS A 70 -12.28 4.20 4.32
N ILE A 71 -11.01 3.86 4.07
CA ILE A 71 -10.52 3.64 2.70
C ILE A 71 -11.18 2.40 2.12
N VAL A 72 -11.25 1.31 2.88
CA VAL A 72 -11.86 0.03 2.47
C VAL A 72 -13.36 0.18 2.22
N ASP A 73 -14.10 0.81 3.14
CA ASP A 73 -15.53 1.10 2.98
C ASP A 73 -15.78 1.90 1.69
N PHE A 74 -14.96 2.91 1.44
CA PHE A 74 -15.08 3.74 0.25
C PHE A 74 -14.85 2.94 -1.04
N VAL A 75 -13.79 2.12 -1.05
CA VAL A 75 -13.48 1.23 -2.16
C VAL A 75 -14.63 0.25 -2.42
N LEU A 76 -15.07 -0.49 -1.40
CA LEU A 76 -16.14 -1.49 -1.54
C LEU A 76 -17.45 -0.88 -2.06
N ASN A 77 -17.80 0.32 -1.61
CA ASN A 77 -19.00 1.02 -2.08
C ASN A 77 -18.90 1.54 -3.52
N GLY A 78 -17.68 1.71 -4.03
CA GLY A 78 -17.39 2.23 -5.37
C GLY A 78 -16.98 1.18 -6.41
N ILE A 79 -16.58 -0.04 -6.00
CA ILE A 79 -16.29 -1.17 -6.90
C ILE A 79 -17.52 -1.47 -7.79
N GLY A 80 -17.28 -1.72 -9.08
CA GLY A 80 -18.33 -1.98 -10.07
C GLY A 80 -19.14 -0.73 -10.49
N LYS A 81 -19.17 0.31 -9.65
CA LYS A 81 -19.85 1.59 -9.96
C LYS A 81 -18.93 2.61 -10.61
N LYS A 82 -17.63 2.30 -10.71
CA LYS A 82 -16.65 3.19 -11.33
C LYS A 82 -16.60 4.58 -10.65
N LYS A 83 -16.50 4.62 -9.32
CA LYS A 83 -16.52 5.88 -8.51
C LYS A 83 -15.37 6.04 -7.51
N VAL A 84 -14.29 5.27 -7.61
CA VAL A 84 -13.20 5.27 -6.63
C VAL A 84 -12.01 6.10 -7.12
N LYS A 85 -11.73 7.23 -6.45
CA LYS A 85 -10.46 7.96 -6.56
C LYS A 85 -9.76 8.00 -5.20
N LEU A 86 -8.62 7.32 -5.10
CA LEU A 86 -7.73 7.35 -3.94
C LEU A 86 -6.50 8.21 -4.20
N TRP A 87 -6.05 8.94 -3.20
CA TRP A 87 -4.78 9.66 -3.23
C TRP A 87 -3.63 8.66 -3.05
N CYS A 88 -2.43 9.00 -3.53
CA CYS A 88 -1.26 8.13 -3.46
C CYS A 88 -0.99 7.55 -2.06
N TYR A 89 -1.07 8.38 -1.01
CA TYR A 89 -0.92 7.87 0.37
C TYR A 89 -2.02 6.87 0.78
N GLN A 90 -3.25 7.01 0.26
CA GLN A 90 -4.36 6.08 0.52
C GLN A 90 -4.16 4.76 -0.24
N GLN A 91 -3.67 4.84 -1.47
CA GLN A 91 -3.28 3.68 -2.27
C GLN A 91 -2.15 2.90 -1.57
N ALA A 92 -1.11 3.60 -1.10
CA ALA A 92 -0.01 2.99 -0.34
C ALA A 92 -0.49 2.31 0.96
N ILE A 93 -1.40 2.96 1.70
CA ILE A 93 -2.02 2.37 2.90
C ILE A 93 -2.82 1.13 2.52
N LEU A 94 -3.64 1.18 1.47
CA LEU A 94 -4.50 0.09 1.05
C LEU A 94 -3.68 -1.13 0.58
N ILE A 95 -2.65 -0.91 -0.25
CA ILE A 95 -1.74 -1.98 -0.71
C ILE A 95 -1.04 -2.64 0.48
N ALA A 96 -0.46 -1.84 1.39
CA ALA A 96 0.22 -2.38 2.56
C ALA A 96 -0.75 -3.15 3.48
N ALA A 97 -1.98 -2.65 3.67
CA ALA A 97 -3.01 -3.34 4.43
C ALA A 97 -3.47 -4.65 3.74
N GLY A 98 -3.56 -4.65 2.41
CA GLY A 98 -3.84 -5.83 1.57
C GLY A 98 -2.82 -6.93 1.79
N ILE A 99 -1.54 -6.61 1.58
CA ILE A 99 -0.43 -7.56 1.77
C ILE A 99 -0.45 -8.10 3.21
N LYS A 100 -0.72 -7.23 4.20
CA LYS A 100 -0.83 -7.63 5.60
C LYS A 100 -1.94 -8.62 5.83
N ALA A 101 -3.16 -8.32 5.38
CA ALA A 101 -4.31 -9.18 5.62
C ALA A 101 -4.12 -10.56 4.98
N MET A 102 -3.64 -10.59 3.73
CA MET A 102 -3.45 -11.82 2.96
C MET A 102 -2.29 -12.69 3.45
N HIS A 103 -1.28 -12.10 4.09
CA HIS A 103 -0.09 -12.83 4.59
C HIS A 103 0.02 -12.88 6.12
N SER A 104 -1.06 -12.58 6.84
CA SER A 104 -1.12 -12.72 8.29
C SER A 104 -1.92 -13.94 8.74
N GLN A 105 -1.76 -14.27 10.00
CA GLN A 105 -2.64 -15.18 10.74
C GLN A 105 -3.03 -14.53 12.06
N TRP A 106 -4.21 -14.88 12.58
CA TRP A 106 -4.64 -14.42 13.89
C TRP A 106 -3.78 -15.05 14.99
N ASN A 107 -3.28 -14.23 15.91
CA ASN A 107 -2.57 -14.68 17.10
C ASN A 107 -3.41 -14.40 18.34
N GLU A 108 -3.94 -15.46 18.95
CA GLU A 108 -4.83 -15.36 20.12
C GLU A 108 -4.18 -14.69 21.33
N LYS A 109 -2.87 -14.93 21.56
CA LYS A 109 -2.15 -14.37 22.70
C LYS A 109 -1.97 -12.86 22.57
N ARG A 110 -1.73 -12.38 21.35
CA ARG A 110 -1.52 -10.95 21.05
C ARG A 110 -2.82 -10.22 20.70
N LYS A 111 -3.91 -10.96 20.44
CA LYS A 111 -5.17 -10.43 19.90
C LYS A 111 -4.94 -9.53 18.68
N ALA A 112 -4.06 -10.00 17.79
CA ALA A 112 -3.63 -9.26 16.60
C ALA A 112 -3.29 -10.21 15.44
N TYR A 113 -3.37 -9.69 14.22
CA TYR A 113 -2.87 -10.37 13.02
C TYR A 113 -1.35 -10.23 12.92
N VAL A 114 -0.65 -11.36 12.87
CA VAL A 114 0.83 -11.40 12.78
C VAL A 114 1.26 -11.98 11.44
N ALA A 115 2.38 -11.50 10.91
CA ALA A 115 2.91 -12.01 9.65
C ALA A 115 3.37 -13.46 9.79
N LYS A 116 3.06 -14.30 8.80
CA LYS A 116 3.59 -15.67 8.72
C LYS A 116 5.08 -15.70 8.36
N GLU A 117 5.53 -14.66 7.68
CA GLU A 117 6.87 -14.51 7.13
C GLU A 117 7.39 -13.09 7.39
N LYS A 118 8.68 -12.82 7.17
CA LYS A 118 9.22 -11.47 7.35
C LYS A 118 8.88 -10.58 6.17
N PHE A 119 8.34 -9.40 6.45
CA PHE A 119 8.11 -8.33 5.49
C PHE A 119 8.63 -7.01 6.04
N GLU A 120 9.16 -6.17 5.16
CA GLU A 120 9.55 -4.80 5.50
C GLU A 120 9.00 -3.83 4.46
N PHE A 121 8.18 -2.89 4.91
CA PHE A 121 7.69 -1.78 4.10
C PHE A 121 8.39 -0.48 4.47
N ARG A 122 8.63 0.36 3.47
CA ARG A 122 9.15 1.71 3.65
C ARG A 122 8.28 2.67 2.88
N PHE A 123 7.87 3.72 3.54
CA PHE A 123 7.05 4.77 2.94
C PHE A 123 7.94 5.99 2.75
N TYR A 124 8.18 6.34 1.48
CA TYR A 124 8.97 7.50 1.09
C TYR A 124 8.02 8.61 0.66
N VAL A 125 8.18 9.81 1.23
CA VAL A 125 7.37 10.98 0.85
C VAL A 125 8.25 11.96 0.10
N GLY A 126 7.79 12.38 -1.07
CA GLY A 126 8.52 13.31 -1.95
C GLY A 126 8.88 14.62 -1.24
N ARG A 127 10.13 15.07 -1.41
CA ARG A 127 10.59 16.38 -0.86
C ARG A 127 9.99 17.58 -1.60
N LYS A 128 9.82 17.47 -2.93
CA LYS A 128 9.30 18.54 -3.79
C LYS A 128 7.78 18.49 -3.89
N GLU A 129 7.23 17.29 -4.05
CA GLU A 129 5.80 17.03 -4.04
C GLU A 129 5.41 16.57 -2.64
N ARG A 130 5.11 17.56 -1.77
CA ARG A 130 4.87 17.39 -0.32
C ARG A 130 3.80 16.37 0.06
N SER A 131 3.11 15.78 -0.91
CA SER A 131 2.02 14.82 -0.78
C SER A 131 2.24 13.49 -1.49
N HIS A 132 3.23 13.36 -2.39
CA HIS A 132 3.45 12.11 -3.13
C HIS A 132 4.09 11.04 -2.23
N VAL A 133 3.57 9.81 -2.30
CA VAL A 133 4.04 8.67 -1.51
C VAL A 133 4.47 7.55 -2.43
N GLU A 134 5.65 7.00 -2.15
CA GLU A 134 6.16 5.78 -2.75
C GLU A 134 6.18 4.70 -1.66
N LEU A 135 5.60 3.54 -1.99
CA LEU A 135 5.67 2.35 -1.15
C LEU A 135 6.82 1.48 -1.65
N VAL A 136 7.80 1.24 -0.79
CA VAL A 136 8.92 0.34 -1.07
C VAL A 136 8.79 -0.91 -0.22
N ILE A 137 8.73 -2.07 -0.86
CA ILE A 137 8.88 -3.36 -0.21
C ILE A 137 10.37 -3.66 -0.18
N TYR A 138 10.96 -3.64 1.01
CA TYR A 138 12.39 -3.87 1.25
C TYR A 138 12.72 -5.32 1.65
N GLN A 139 11.69 -6.05 2.10
CA GLN A 139 11.78 -7.48 2.34
C GLN A 139 10.42 -8.11 2.04
N TRP A 140 10.44 -9.19 1.27
CA TRP A 140 9.25 -9.95 0.86
C TRP A 140 9.44 -11.41 1.25
N LYS A 141 8.59 -11.94 2.13
CA LYS A 141 8.60 -13.35 2.54
C LYS A 141 9.98 -13.86 2.97
N GLY A 142 10.69 -13.07 3.80
CA GLY A 142 12.03 -13.41 4.27
C GLY A 142 13.18 -13.08 3.32
N LYS A 143 12.92 -12.81 2.03
CA LYS A 143 13.93 -12.44 1.05
C LYS A 143 14.15 -10.93 1.03
N LYS A 144 15.40 -10.48 1.15
CA LYS A 144 15.77 -9.09 0.89
C LYS A 144 15.45 -8.77 -0.57
N THR A 145 14.57 -7.80 -0.77
CA THR A 145 14.02 -7.46 -2.09
C THR A 145 13.75 -5.98 -2.09
N LYS A 146 14.12 -5.24 -3.13
CA LYS A 146 13.83 -3.80 -3.21
C LYS A 146 12.88 -3.52 -4.35
N ILE A 147 11.59 -3.58 -4.07
CA ILE A 147 10.53 -3.24 -5.03
C ILE A 147 10.00 -1.87 -4.66
N SER A 148 10.02 -0.95 -5.63
CA SER A 148 9.44 0.37 -5.52
C SER A 148 8.11 0.40 -6.27
N MET A 149 7.06 0.86 -5.59
CA MET A 149 5.73 1.07 -6.15
C MET A 149 5.42 2.56 -6.11
N ASP A 150 5.34 3.16 -7.30
CA ASP A 150 4.80 4.50 -7.48
C ASP A 150 3.28 4.45 -7.26
N THR A 151 2.79 5.13 -6.23
CA THR A 151 1.36 5.13 -5.91
C THR A 151 0.61 6.31 -6.55
N HIS A 152 1.14 6.89 -7.63
CA HIS A 152 0.46 7.87 -8.47
C HIS A 152 -0.15 7.20 -9.72
N LEU A 153 -1.15 6.35 -9.51
CA LEU A 153 -1.79 5.54 -10.56
C LEU A 153 -2.66 6.33 -11.58
N GLU A 154 -2.39 7.62 -11.85
CA GLU A 154 -3.06 8.38 -12.91
C GLU A 154 -2.43 8.10 -14.29
N ASP A 155 -3.21 8.19 -15.38
CA ASP A 155 -2.89 7.79 -16.77
C ASP A 155 -1.68 8.47 -17.45
N LYS A 156 -0.87 9.26 -16.74
CA LYS A 156 0.32 9.91 -17.32
C LYS A 156 1.59 9.29 -16.74
N PRO A 157 2.58 8.93 -17.59
CA PRO A 157 3.89 8.53 -17.10
C PRO A 157 4.50 9.67 -16.29
N PHE A 158 4.65 9.46 -14.98
CA PHE A 158 5.31 10.41 -14.11
C PHE A 158 6.83 10.20 -14.21
N GLU A 159 7.57 11.21 -14.68
CA GLU A 159 9.03 11.21 -14.61
C GLU A 159 9.48 11.60 -13.21
N TRP A 160 9.77 10.60 -12.38
CA TRP A 160 10.36 10.81 -11.07
C TRP A 160 11.78 11.37 -11.18
N LYS A 161 11.99 12.63 -10.74
CA LYS A 161 13.31 13.30 -10.63
C LYS A 161 13.76 13.49 -9.18
N GLY A 162 13.34 12.58 -8.28
CA GLY A 162 13.24 12.90 -6.85
C GLY A 162 13.72 11.84 -5.86
N GLY A 163 14.91 11.25 -6.06
CA GLY A 163 15.54 10.43 -5.00
C GLY A 163 16.61 9.41 -5.44
N ALA A 164 17.06 9.45 -6.69
CA ALA A 164 18.16 8.62 -7.16
C ALA A 164 19.49 9.08 -6.54
N ARG A 165 19.78 8.59 -5.32
CA ARG A 165 21.17 8.37 -4.88
C ARG A 165 21.45 6.97 -4.35
N TYR A 166 20.51 6.04 -4.46
CA TYR A 166 20.72 4.64 -4.08
C TYR A 166 20.06 3.69 -5.07
N LEU A 167 20.53 3.74 -6.32
CA LEU A 167 20.27 2.75 -7.36
C LEU A 167 21.57 2.00 -7.63
N ASN A 168 21.85 0.98 -6.80
CA ASN A 168 22.80 -0.09 -7.09
C ASN A 168 22.48 -1.25 -6.13
N SER A 169 21.41 -1.98 -6.43
CA SER A 169 21.18 -3.39 -6.08
C SER A 169 19.71 -3.74 -6.38
N VAL A 170 19.54 -4.52 -7.45
CA VAL A 170 18.32 -5.18 -7.94
C VAL A 170 17.05 -4.34 -7.86
N VAL A 171 16.82 -3.58 -8.93
CA VAL A 171 15.57 -2.87 -9.19
C VAL A 171 14.89 -3.56 -10.36
N GLU A 172 13.90 -4.42 -10.08
CA GLU A 172 12.82 -4.66 -11.03
C GLU A 172 11.87 -3.45 -10.92
N THR A 173 12.17 -2.37 -11.65
CA THR A 173 11.19 -1.30 -11.84
C THR A 173 10.10 -1.90 -12.71
N ILE A 174 8.91 -2.09 -12.16
CA ILE A 174 7.72 -2.37 -12.97
C ILE A 174 7.31 -1.05 -13.58
N LYS A 175 7.91 -0.75 -14.72
CA LYS A 175 7.43 0.31 -15.59
C LYS A 175 6.23 -0.26 -16.33
N ALA A 176 5.05 0.29 -16.07
CA ALA A 176 3.88 0.02 -16.89
C ALA A 176 4.24 0.37 -18.35
N LYS A 177 4.39 -0.66 -19.20
CA LYS A 177 4.40 -0.45 -20.64
C LYS A 177 2.97 -0.08 -21.04
N VAL A 178 2.81 1.14 -21.53
CA VAL A 178 1.64 1.58 -22.31
C VAL A 178 1.71 0.93 -23.68
#